data_AF-A0A1V6IIG6-F1
#
_entry.id   AF-A0A1V6IIG6-F1
#
_cell.length_a   1.000
_cell.length_b   1.000
_cell.length_c   1.000
_cell.angle_alpha   90.00
_cell.angle_beta   90.00
_cell.angle_gamma   90.00
#
_symmetry.space_group_name_H-M   'P 1'
#
loop_
_entity.id
_entity.type
_entity.pdbx_description
1 polymer ?
#
loop_
_entity_poly.entity_id
_entity_poly.type
_entity_poly.pdbx_seq_one_letter_code
_entity_poly.pdbx_strand_id
1 'polypeptide(L)'
;MTKINFGRDNYIKQAPENNEFPFTFELELVEDTVIQVDSVIKYTAQMELLPILKDDLISKIDFNSQFNKYSESYNSKDLKFVYEFQLVEDTKILLVNYVRVYNIKTKYSFTLVESIEQLKEIINKAIESNKISFDIESTGLNPERDSLVGYSFAYNTSEAYYVAVNHIDKYNKYNLGKEALDLIYDALVKVERVYMFNSRFDMRFMEYTDSRYDMVKIANSLVDVQVNCYLADSDFRYHGLKSLEKYYLGIYRSDFEETLSKGSQLNWAYMNPREALFYAATDALTTFMLGEETMKYLDEAKLSGQLDQKLLVPLMKMENRGIRVDHVYLIEEKEKLDEELFKLKEYLAKHLGDINLNSPKQRQDLFESFGLDTGERTKTGAMSTGREQMISMVDKMEEEGEEIPEWLLHLGNYSRLEKLSNTFFDNLYNETIDYDNETGAYNIIKDRVRFNYRNTQTATGRLSSGKEIEY
;
A
#
# COMPACT_ATOMS: atom_id res chain seq x y z
N MET A 1 -1.04 -27.97 -31.65
CA MET A 1 -0.50 -27.43 -30.38
C MET A 1 -1.42 -27.86 -29.27
N THR A 2 -1.02 -28.91 -28.55
CA THR A 2 -1.79 -29.45 -27.43
C THR A 2 -1.67 -28.46 -26.28
N LYS A 3 -2.78 -27.83 -25.87
CA LYS A 3 -2.85 -27.05 -24.63
C LYS A 3 -2.58 -28.03 -23.49
N ILE A 4 -1.37 -28.00 -22.96
CA ILE A 4 -1.06 -28.65 -21.69
C ILE A 4 -1.72 -27.76 -20.63
N ASN A 5 -2.86 -28.21 -20.12
CA ASN A 5 -3.42 -27.68 -18.88
C ASN A 5 -2.44 -28.06 -17.78
N PHE A 6 -1.67 -27.10 -17.27
CA PHE A 6 -1.03 -27.26 -15.97
C PHE A 6 -2.16 -27.38 -14.96
N GLY A 7 -2.42 -28.60 -14.50
CA GLY A 7 -3.52 -28.90 -13.58
C GLY A 7 -3.43 -28.01 -12.35
N ARG A 8 -4.47 -27.20 -12.13
CA ARG A 8 -4.69 -26.37 -10.95
C ARG A 8 -4.66 -27.17 -9.64
N ASP A 9 -4.84 -28.49 -9.73
CA ASP A 9 -4.89 -29.41 -8.59
C ASP A 9 -3.55 -29.59 -7.85
N ASN A 10 -2.44 -29.09 -8.41
CA ASN A 10 -1.11 -29.14 -7.76
C ASN A 10 -0.63 -27.80 -7.19
N TYR A 11 -1.34 -26.69 -7.44
CA TYR A 11 -0.92 -25.34 -7.03
C TYR A 11 -1.40 -24.93 -5.65
N ILE A 12 -2.25 -25.76 -5.03
CA ILE A 12 -2.71 -25.61 -3.65
C ILE A 12 -2.39 -26.92 -2.93
N LYS A 13 -1.18 -27.02 -2.38
CA LYS A 13 -1.08 -27.79 -1.14
C LYS A 13 -1.78 -26.93 -0.10
N GLN A 14 -2.74 -27.56 0.58
CA GLN A 14 -3.52 -26.98 1.66
C GLN A 14 -2.67 -26.04 2.53
N ALA A 15 -3.28 -24.97 3.04
CA ALA A 15 -2.81 -24.41 4.31
C ALA A 15 -2.44 -25.59 5.23
N PRO A 16 -1.24 -25.61 5.84
CA PRO A 16 -0.70 -26.79 6.49
C PRO A 16 -1.80 -27.64 7.16
N GLU A 17 -1.95 -28.92 6.79
CA GLU A 17 -3.04 -29.79 7.29
C GLU A 17 -3.05 -29.87 8.83
N ASN A 18 -1.91 -29.54 9.44
CA ASN A 18 -1.85 -29.18 10.83
C ASN A 18 -2.04 -27.66 10.89
N ASN A 19 -3.09 -27.17 11.56
CA ASN A 19 -3.23 -25.79 12.05
C ASN A 19 -2.06 -25.32 12.96
N GLU A 20 -0.87 -25.91 12.83
CA GLU A 20 0.41 -25.35 13.23
C GLU A 20 0.64 -24.08 12.41
N PHE A 21 0.20 -22.97 12.98
CA PHE A 21 0.59 -21.63 12.61
C PHE A 21 2.11 -21.60 12.33
N PRO A 22 2.58 -21.02 11.21
CA PRO A 22 4.02 -20.81 10.95
C PRO A 22 4.70 -19.90 11.98
N PHE A 23 3.88 -19.32 12.85
CA PHE A 23 4.19 -18.65 14.08
C PHE A 23 3.61 -19.36 15.31
N THR A 24 3.96 -20.62 15.53
CA THR A 24 4.18 -21.07 16.90
C THR A 24 5.44 -20.39 17.40
N PHE A 25 5.26 -19.33 18.18
CA PHE A 25 6.36 -18.75 18.92
C PHE A 25 6.61 -19.63 20.14
N GLU A 26 7.77 -20.27 20.18
CA GLU A 26 8.27 -20.85 21.42
C GLU A 26 8.72 -19.71 22.33
N LEU A 27 7.83 -19.29 23.23
CA LEU A 27 8.08 -18.25 24.22
C LEU A 27 8.77 -18.80 25.45
N GLU A 28 9.84 -18.14 25.88
CA GLU A 28 10.52 -18.38 27.15
C GLU A 28 10.60 -17.06 27.93
N LEU A 29 10.13 -17.05 29.18
CA LEU A 29 10.09 -15.87 30.05
C LEU A 29 11.43 -15.60 30.79
N VAL A 30 12.08 -14.45 30.54
CA VAL A 30 13.36 -13.89 31.11
C VAL A 30 13.29 -12.59 32.04
N GLU A 31 13.10 -11.29 31.63
CA GLU A 31 12.48 -10.16 32.43
C GLU A 31 11.50 -9.09 31.75
N ASP A 32 11.13 -8.00 32.49
CA ASP A 32 9.92 -7.11 32.39
C ASP A 32 9.73 -6.09 31.17
N THR A 33 8.60 -5.98 30.43
CA THR A 33 8.16 -4.86 29.54
C THR A 33 6.61 -4.61 29.50
N VAL A 34 6.18 -3.41 29.08
CA VAL A 34 4.81 -2.83 29.05
C VAL A 34 4.16 -2.94 27.65
N ILE A 35 2.88 -3.34 27.49
CA ILE A 35 2.19 -3.33 26.17
C ILE A 35 0.89 -2.51 26.24
N GLN A 36 0.73 -1.52 25.35
CA GLN A 36 -0.46 -0.65 25.29
C GLN A 36 -1.68 -1.33 24.64
N VAL A 37 -2.90 -1.13 25.17
CA VAL A 37 -4.13 -1.76 24.65
C VAL A 37 -5.12 -0.67 24.27
N ASP A 38 -5.41 -0.54 22.98
CA ASP A 38 -6.13 0.61 22.39
C ASP A 38 -7.66 0.54 22.48
N SER A 39 -8.23 -0.30 23.34
CA SER A 39 -9.69 -0.38 23.53
C SER A 39 -10.10 0.14 24.91
N VAL A 40 -10.75 1.31 24.94
CA VAL A 40 -11.43 1.83 26.15
C VAL A 40 -12.65 0.95 26.46
N ILE A 41 -12.50 -0.01 27.36
CA ILE A 41 -13.62 -0.79 27.90
C ILE A 41 -14.25 0.01 29.06
N LYS A 42 -15.46 0.56 28.86
CA LYS A 42 -16.18 1.30 29.91
C LYS A 42 -17.03 0.36 30.76
N TYR A 43 -16.78 0.31 32.07
CA TYR A 43 -17.63 -0.37 33.04
C TYR A 43 -18.00 0.53 34.22
N THR A 44 -19.24 0.39 34.69
CA THR A 44 -19.71 0.97 35.93
C THR A 44 -19.80 -0.15 36.97
N ALA A 45 -18.93 -0.14 37.98
CA ALA A 45 -18.95 -1.15 39.04
C ALA A 45 -18.45 -0.60 40.39
N GLN A 46 -18.96 -1.15 41.50
CA GLN A 46 -18.47 -0.84 42.84
C GLN A 46 -17.08 -1.47 43.05
N MET A 47 -16.19 -0.76 43.77
CA MET A 47 -14.77 -1.10 43.99
C MET A 47 -14.53 -2.54 44.50
N GLU A 48 -15.50 -3.14 45.15
CA GLU A 48 -15.40 -4.47 45.78
C GLU A 48 -15.54 -5.64 44.79
N LEU A 49 -15.91 -5.37 43.53
CA LEU A 49 -16.11 -6.38 42.47
C LEU A 49 -14.90 -6.53 41.52
N LEU A 50 -13.79 -5.83 41.78
CA LEU A 50 -12.54 -5.86 40.99
C LEU A 50 -12.01 -7.29 40.67
N PRO A 51 -12.04 -8.26 41.60
CA PRO A 51 -11.61 -9.64 41.32
C PRO A 51 -12.55 -10.39 40.36
N ILE A 52 -13.85 -10.08 40.39
CA ILE A 52 -14.88 -10.73 39.56
C ILE A 52 -14.90 -10.13 38.15
N LEU A 53 -14.54 -8.85 38.01
CA LEU A 53 -14.34 -8.17 36.73
C LEU A 53 -13.10 -8.64 35.99
N LYS A 54 -12.09 -9.20 36.69
CA LYS A 54 -10.86 -9.71 36.08
C LYS A 54 -11.15 -10.84 35.10
N ASP A 55 -11.97 -11.81 35.50
CA ASP A 55 -12.31 -12.96 34.67
C ASP A 55 -13.28 -12.59 33.53
N ASP A 56 -14.22 -11.66 33.77
CA ASP A 56 -15.12 -11.11 32.74
C ASP A 56 -14.35 -10.27 31.69
N LEU A 57 -13.37 -9.46 32.11
CA LEU A 57 -12.46 -8.72 31.21
C LEU A 57 -11.55 -9.66 30.41
N ILE A 58 -11.01 -10.73 31.02
CA ILE A 58 -10.25 -11.77 30.32
C ILE A 58 -11.11 -12.45 29.25
N SER A 59 -12.41 -12.63 29.50
CA SER A 59 -13.34 -13.25 28.54
C SER A 59 -13.85 -12.30 27.44
N LYS A 60 -13.77 -10.98 27.66
CA LYS A 60 -14.28 -9.92 26.75
C LYS A 60 -13.18 -9.21 25.95
N ILE A 61 -11.96 -9.19 26.48
CA ILE A 61 -10.78 -8.95 25.67
C ILE A 61 -10.64 -10.20 24.82
N ASP A 62 -11.03 -10.09 23.55
CA ASP A 62 -10.78 -11.13 22.58
C ASP A 62 -9.27 -11.18 22.31
N PHE A 63 -8.55 -11.82 23.24
CA PHE A 63 -7.12 -12.10 23.13
C PHE A 63 -6.81 -12.85 21.82
N ASN A 64 -7.77 -13.53 21.20
CA ASN A 64 -7.55 -14.16 19.90
C ASN A 64 -7.61 -13.17 18.73
N SER A 65 -8.27 -12.01 18.83
CA SER A 65 -8.23 -10.99 17.76
C SER A 65 -7.11 -9.97 17.92
N GLN A 66 -6.63 -9.71 19.15
CA GLN A 66 -5.49 -8.79 19.37
C GLN A 66 -4.16 -9.49 19.67
N PHE A 67 -4.19 -10.74 20.11
CA PHE A 67 -3.03 -11.53 20.55
C PHE A 67 -2.91 -12.88 19.84
N ASN A 68 -3.47 -13.01 18.63
CA ASN A 68 -3.06 -14.01 17.61
C ASN A 68 -1.63 -13.74 17.09
N LYS A 69 -0.75 -13.35 18.00
CA LYS A 69 0.64 -13.13 17.77
C LYS A 69 1.52 -13.98 18.66
N TYR A 70 1.15 -14.59 19.80
CA TYR A 70 2.10 -15.48 20.50
C TYR A 70 1.45 -16.51 21.47
N SER A 71 1.21 -17.75 20.99
CA SER A 71 1.07 -19.04 21.74
C SER A 71 -0.18 -19.37 22.59
N GLU A 72 -0.53 -20.66 22.61
CA GLU A 72 -1.62 -21.27 23.38
C GLU A 72 -1.32 -21.37 24.88
N SER A 73 -2.39 -21.19 25.68
CA SER A 73 -2.45 -21.22 27.16
C SER A 73 -1.81 -20.02 27.88
N TYR A 74 -2.66 -19.05 28.22
CA TYR A 74 -2.29 -17.92 29.06
C TYR A 74 -2.46 -18.29 30.55
N ASN A 75 -1.40 -18.12 31.35
CA ASN A 75 -1.52 -18.15 32.81
C ASN A 75 -1.86 -16.74 33.31
N SER A 76 -3.04 -16.56 33.89
CA SER A 76 -3.57 -15.26 34.35
C SER A 76 -2.78 -14.60 35.49
N LYS A 77 -1.73 -15.27 35.99
CA LYS A 77 -0.77 -14.75 36.98
C LYS A 77 0.37 -13.94 36.38
N ASP A 78 0.66 -14.10 35.08
CA ASP A 78 1.78 -13.44 34.40
C ASP A 78 1.35 -12.12 33.72
N LEU A 79 0.06 -11.79 33.80
CA LEU A 79 -0.53 -10.54 33.34
C LEU A 79 -0.70 -9.57 34.51
N LYS A 80 -0.05 -8.40 34.43
CA LYS A 80 -0.38 -7.25 35.30
C LYS A 80 -1.14 -6.20 34.50
N PHE A 81 -2.39 -6.02 34.89
CA PHE A 81 -3.26 -4.96 34.38
C PHE A 81 -2.99 -3.66 35.16
N VAL A 82 -2.77 -2.57 34.43
CA VAL A 82 -2.67 -1.23 35.04
C VAL A 82 -3.98 -0.51 34.79
N TYR A 83 -4.64 -0.10 35.87
CA TYR A 83 -5.94 0.54 35.84
C TYR A 83 -5.80 2.02 36.20
N GLU A 84 -6.38 2.92 35.40
CA GLU A 84 -6.63 4.30 35.80
C GLU A 84 -8.12 4.50 36.07
N PHE A 85 -8.45 5.36 37.03
CA PHE A 85 -9.83 5.63 37.43
C PHE A 85 -10.14 7.09 37.13
N GLN A 86 -11.25 7.33 36.43
CA GLN A 86 -11.78 8.69 36.24
C GLN A 86 -13.14 8.78 36.94
N LEU A 87 -13.34 9.83 37.73
CA LEU A 87 -14.59 10.07 38.44
C LEU A 87 -15.54 10.85 37.54
N VAL A 88 -16.73 10.29 37.29
CA VAL A 88 -17.82 10.98 36.58
C VAL A 88 -19.08 10.83 37.42
N GLU A 89 -19.66 11.95 37.84
CA GLU A 89 -20.95 12.01 38.53
C GLU A 89 -21.09 10.99 39.69
N ASP A 90 -20.23 11.13 40.71
CA ASP A 90 -20.19 10.29 41.92
C ASP A 90 -20.01 8.77 41.70
N THR A 91 -19.66 8.35 40.48
CA THR A 91 -19.25 6.98 40.15
C THR A 91 -17.83 6.95 39.57
N LYS A 92 -17.00 6.00 40.03
CA LYS A 92 -15.67 5.77 39.48
C LYS A 92 -15.79 4.90 38.22
N ILE A 93 -15.35 5.40 37.07
CA ILE A 93 -15.21 4.62 35.84
C ILE A 93 -13.77 4.12 35.75
N LEU A 94 -13.62 2.80 35.52
CA LEU A 94 -12.34 2.14 35.29
C LEU A 94 -11.95 2.29 33.82
N LEU A 95 -10.77 2.84 33.53
CA LEU A 95 -10.15 2.82 32.20
C LEU A 95 -8.92 1.89 32.26
N VAL A 96 -8.90 0.87 31.41
CA VAL A 96 -7.71 0.06 31.13
C VAL A 96 -7.06 0.64 29.88
N ASN A 97 -5.90 1.28 30.04
CA ASN A 97 -5.16 1.86 28.91
C ASN A 97 -4.11 0.88 28.33
N TYR A 98 -3.68 -0.13 29.11
CA TYR A 98 -2.64 -1.07 28.67
C TYR A 98 -2.47 -2.35 29.53
N VAL A 99 -1.93 -3.40 28.92
CA VAL A 99 -1.61 -4.70 29.53
C VAL A 99 -0.11 -4.96 29.39
N ARG A 100 0.66 -5.01 30.49
CA ARG A 100 2.10 -5.33 30.40
C ARG A 100 2.28 -6.83 30.22
N VAL A 101 2.84 -7.26 29.08
CA VAL A 101 3.30 -8.65 28.93
C VAL A 101 4.79 -8.68 29.16
N TYR A 102 5.13 -9.45 30.18
CA TYR A 102 6.48 -9.74 30.50
C TYR A 102 6.92 -10.91 29.65
N ASN A 103 8.11 -10.77 29.06
CA ASN A 103 9.01 -11.88 28.93
C ASN A 103 8.85 -12.86 27.76
N ILE A 104 8.94 -12.34 26.55
CA ILE A 104 8.65 -13.10 25.35
C ILE A 104 9.97 -13.39 24.61
N LYS A 105 10.51 -14.60 24.72
CA LYS A 105 11.60 -15.07 23.82
C LYS A 105 11.00 -15.51 22.49
N THR A 106 11.48 -15.01 21.37
CA THR A 106 11.01 -15.44 20.04
C THR A 106 12.18 -16.02 19.25
N LYS A 107 11.91 -16.92 18.30
CA LYS A 107 12.93 -17.37 17.33
C LYS A 107 13.38 -16.25 16.39
N TYR A 108 12.65 -15.13 16.37
CA TYR A 108 12.96 -13.95 15.58
C TYR A 108 13.68 -12.88 16.40
N SER A 109 14.63 -12.22 15.75
CA SER A 109 15.39 -11.10 16.31
C SER A 109 15.23 -9.88 15.40
N PHE A 110 14.83 -8.75 16.00
CA PHE A 110 14.71 -7.46 15.33
C PHE A 110 15.73 -6.50 15.94
N THR A 111 16.63 -5.98 15.12
CA THR A 111 17.73 -5.14 15.58
C THR A 111 17.70 -3.78 14.92
N LEU A 112 17.59 -2.72 15.73
CA LEU A 112 17.96 -1.38 15.28
C LEU A 112 19.48 -1.30 15.25
N VAL A 113 20.04 -0.99 14.09
CA VAL A 113 21.49 -0.85 13.92
C VAL A 113 21.90 0.55 14.36
N GLU A 114 22.74 0.65 15.39
CA GLU A 114 23.09 1.91 16.06
C GLU A 114 24.52 2.38 15.77
N SER A 115 25.33 1.60 15.04
CA SER A 115 26.65 2.03 14.58
C SER A 115 27.07 1.43 13.24
N ILE A 116 28.03 2.10 12.59
CA ILE A 116 28.63 1.63 11.34
C ILE A 116 29.42 0.33 11.54
N GLU A 117 30.08 0.16 12.68
CA GLU A 117 30.83 -1.06 13.00
C GLU A 117 29.88 -2.25 13.11
N GLN A 118 28.75 -2.07 13.82
CA GLN A 118 27.71 -3.09 13.92
C GLN A 118 27.14 -3.41 12.53
N LEU A 119 26.87 -2.40 11.71
CA LEU A 119 26.38 -2.59 10.34
C LEU A 119 27.36 -3.40 9.48
N LYS A 120 28.67 -3.11 9.56
CA LYS A 120 29.72 -3.86 8.84
C LYS A 120 29.73 -5.33 9.23
N GLU A 121 29.62 -5.65 10.52
CA GLU A 121 29.56 -7.03 11.00
C GLU A 121 28.34 -7.78 10.45
N ILE A 122 27.16 -7.15 10.47
CA ILE A 122 25.93 -7.74 9.97
C ILE A 122 25.98 -7.92 8.45
N ILE A 123 26.47 -6.92 7.71
CA ILE A 123 26.59 -6.97 6.25
C ILE A 123 27.55 -8.07 5.82
N ASN A 124 28.65 -8.30 6.54
CA ASN A 124 29.57 -9.40 6.22
C ASN A 124 28.85 -10.76 6.28
N LYS A 125 27.99 -10.98 7.29
CA LYS A 125 27.16 -12.20 7.39
C LYS A 125 26.15 -12.30 6.24
N ALA A 126 25.55 -11.18 5.85
CA ALA A 126 24.61 -11.14 4.72
C ALA A 126 25.30 -11.43 3.37
N ILE A 127 26.54 -10.98 3.19
CA ILE A 127 27.36 -11.32 2.03
C ILE A 127 27.71 -12.83 2.06
N GLU A 128 28.11 -13.36 3.22
CA GLU A 128 28.41 -14.79 3.39
C GLU A 128 27.19 -15.70 3.14
N SER A 129 25.98 -15.26 3.47
CA SER A 129 24.75 -16.02 3.20
C SER A 129 24.33 -16.01 1.72
N ASN A 130 24.94 -15.14 0.90
CA ASN A 130 24.63 -14.90 -0.52
C ASN A 130 23.19 -14.46 -0.82
N LYS A 131 22.40 -14.11 0.19
CA LYS A 131 21.00 -13.72 0.03
C LYS A 131 20.65 -12.60 0.99
N ILE A 132 19.94 -11.60 0.49
CA ILE A 132 19.47 -10.47 1.30
C ILE A 132 18.09 -10.04 0.82
N SER A 133 17.22 -9.60 1.73
CA SER A 133 16.05 -8.80 1.39
C SER A 133 16.31 -7.34 1.65
N PHE A 134 15.67 -6.43 0.92
CA PHE A 134 15.89 -5.00 1.06
C PHE A 134 14.59 -4.23 0.84
N ASP A 135 14.36 -3.22 1.67
CA ASP A 135 13.15 -2.40 1.70
C ASP A 135 13.49 -1.00 2.24
N ILE A 136 12.85 0.05 1.70
CA ILE A 136 13.11 1.45 2.01
C ILE A 136 11.92 2.11 2.70
N GLU A 137 12.26 2.94 3.69
CA GLU A 137 11.34 3.87 4.32
C GLU A 137 11.65 5.30 3.91
N SER A 138 10.63 6.09 3.57
CA SER A 138 10.78 7.40 2.92
C SER A 138 9.85 8.48 3.51
N THR A 139 10.09 9.74 3.16
CA THR A 139 9.21 10.86 3.56
C THR A 139 7.85 10.85 2.86
N GLY A 140 7.70 10.04 1.82
CA GLY A 140 6.52 9.97 0.96
C GLY A 140 6.74 8.98 -0.19
N LEU A 141 5.83 8.95 -1.15
CA LEU A 141 5.76 7.90 -2.15
C LEU A 141 6.48 8.18 -3.48
N ASN A 142 7.00 9.38 -3.68
CA ASN A 142 7.55 9.79 -4.96
C ASN A 142 9.07 10.02 -4.87
N PRO A 143 9.90 9.09 -5.40
CA PRO A 143 11.36 9.20 -5.38
C PRO A 143 11.97 10.48 -5.97
N GLU A 144 11.22 11.22 -6.81
CA GLU A 144 11.71 12.47 -7.41
C GLU A 144 11.67 13.65 -6.44
N ARG A 145 10.80 13.61 -5.42
CA ARG A 145 10.56 14.72 -4.48
C ARG A 145 10.73 14.32 -3.01
N ASP A 146 10.53 13.05 -2.70
CA ASP A 146 10.62 12.48 -1.37
C ASP A 146 12.02 11.93 -1.11
N SER A 147 12.38 11.85 0.17
CA SER A 147 13.72 11.44 0.60
C SER A 147 13.71 10.08 1.29
N LEU A 148 14.76 9.28 1.07
CA LEU A 148 15.03 8.06 1.83
C LEU A 148 15.33 8.43 3.29
N VAL A 149 14.60 7.83 4.22
CA VAL A 149 14.71 8.06 5.66
C VAL A 149 15.45 6.92 6.37
N GLY A 150 15.19 5.68 5.96
CA GLY A 150 15.85 4.49 6.48
C GLY A 150 15.65 3.31 5.54
N TYR A 151 16.27 2.18 5.88
CA TYR A 151 16.05 0.94 5.16
C TYR A 151 16.03 -0.23 6.12
N SER A 152 15.38 -1.32 5.70
CA SER A 152 15.35 -2.58 6.42
C SER A 152 15.89 -3.71 5.56
N PHE A 153 16.45 -4.74 6.20
CA PHE A 153 16.95 -5.92 5.50
C PHE A 153 16.93 -7.17 6.39
N ALA A 154 16.87 -8.33 5.76
CA ALA A 154 17.06 -9.63 6.39
C ALA A 154 17.96 -10.49 5.49
N TYR A 155 18.76 -11.38 6.07
CA TYR A 155 19.62 -12.29 5.31
C TYR A 155 19.34 -13.77 5.64
N ASN A 156 18.37 -14.01 6.51
CA ASN A 156 17.85 -15.30 6.90
C ASN A 156 16.39 -15.15 7.37
N THR A 157 15.73 -16.26 7.72
CA THR A 157 14.32 -16.29 8.11
C THR A 157 14.06 -16.02 9.60
N SER A 158 15.07 -15.60 10.36
CA SER A 158 14.96 -15.36 11.80
C SER A 158 15.39 -13.95 12.21
N GLU A 159 16.22 -13.27 11.44
CA GLU A 159 16.82 -12.00 11.84
C GLU A 159 16.53 -10.92 10.82
N ALA A 160 16.10 -9.76 11.32
CA ALA A 160 15.91 -8.58 10.50
C ALA A 160 16.36 -7.31 11.20
N TYR A 161 16.73 -6.34 10.37
CA TYR A 161 17.49 -5.18 10.78
C TYR A 161 16.83 -3.93 10.23
N TYR A 162 16.83 -2.85 11.01
CA TYR A 162 16.45 -1.52 10.56
C TYR A 162 17.63 -0.56 10.73
N VAL A 163 17.88 0.25 9.70
CA VAL A 163 18.97 1.23 9.66
C VAL A 163 18.38 2.61 9.39
N ALA A 164 18.49 3.49 10.38
CA ALA A 164 18.11 4.90 10.25
C ALA A 164 19.20 5.66 9.48
N VAL A 165 18.79 6.49 8.50
CA VAL A 165 19.71 7.23 7.63
C VAL A 165 19.50 8.73 7.72
N ASN A 166 18.26 9.20 7.54
CA ASN A 166 17.93 10.64 7.45
C ASN A 166 16.64 10.99 8.23
N HIS A 167 16.48 10.48 9.46
CA HIS A 167 15.43 10.97 10.36
C HIS A 167 15.70 12.42 10.77
N ILE A 168 14.65 13.16 11.19
CA ILE A 168 14.79 14.56 11.63
C ILE A 168 15.76 14.73 12.80
N ASP A 169 16.20 15.96 13.06
CA ASP A 169 17.15 16.33 14.13
C ASP A 169 16.87 15.69 15.49
N LYS A 170 15.58 15.55 15.86
CA LYS A 170 15.15 14.88 17.10
C LYS A 170 15.72 13.46 17.26
N TYR A 171 15.91 12.74 16.15
CA TYR A 171 16.37 11.36 16.11
C TYR A 171 17.75 11.21 15.47
N ASN A 172 18.47 12.31 15.24
CA ASN A 172 19.75 12.31 14.53
C ASN A 172 20.81 11.38 15.15
N LYS A 173 20.73 11.10 16.46
CA LYS A 173 21.63 10.15 17.13
C LYS A 173 21.58 8.71 16.58
N TYR A 174 20.50 8.33 15.87
CA TYR A 174 20.35 7.02 15.26
C TYR A 174 20.77 7.00 13.78
N ASN A 175 20.92 8.17 13.15
CA ASN A 175 21.22 8.27 11.73
C ASN A 175 22.66 7.84 11.44
N LEU A 176 22.83 6.75 10.69
CA LEU A 176 24.13 6.28 10.22
C LEU A 176 24.56 6.96 8.91
N GLY A 177 23.65 7.71 8.29
CA GLY A 177 23.91 8.56 7.12
C GLY A 177 24.43 7.80 5.89
N LYS A 178 25.17 8.52 5.05
CA LYS A 178 25.60 8.04 3.73
C LYS A 178 26.47 6.79 3.80
N GLU A 179 27.33 6.63 4.81
CA GLU A 179 28.20 5.45 4.93
C GLU A 179 27.37 4.16 5.04
N ALA A 180 26.23 4.20 5.74
CA ALA A 180 25.34 3.04 5.81
C ALA A 180 24.69 2.68 4.48
N LEU A 181 24.37 3.66 3.64
CA LEU A 181 23.85 3.43 2.28
C LEU A 181 24.92 2.85 1.36
N ASP A 182 26.16 3.37 1.46
CA ASP A 182 27.30 2.88 0.70
C ASP A 182 27.55 1.40 1.01
N LEU A 183 27.51 1.01 2.29
CA LEU A 183 27.72 -0.36 2.72
C LEU A 183 26.63 -1.33 2.24
N ILE A 184 25.35 -0.97 2.37
CA ILE A 184 24.26 -1.87 1.94
C ILE A 184 24.24 -2.01 0.42
N TYR A 185 24.46 -0.92 -0.34
CA TYR A 185 24.57 -1.01 -1.80
C TYR A 185 25.72 -1.94 -2.23
N ASP A 186 26.89 -1.80 -1.60
CA ASP A 186 28.03 -2.67 -1.86
C ASP A 186 27.73 -4.14 -1.53
N ALA A 187 26.85 -4.43 -0.57
CA ALA A 187 26.40 -5.78 -0.26
C ALA A 187 25.42 -6.30 -1.31
N LEU A 188 24.42 -5.50 -1.70
CA LEU A 188 23.40 -5.85 -2.68
C LEU A 188 24.01 -6.25 -4.03
N VAL A 189 25.10 -5.59 -4.45
CA VAL A 189 25.81 -5.93 -5.71
C VAL A 189 26.69 -7.18 -5.62
N LYS A 190 26.97 -7.70 -4.42
CA LYS A 190 27.87 -8.86 -4.19
C LYS A 190 27.13 -10.16 -3.97
N VAL A 191 25.89 -10.11 -3.46
CA VAL A 191 25.09 -11.31 -3.16
C VAL A 191 24.48 -11.93 -4.42
N GLU A 192 24.25 -13.24 -4.38
CA GLU A 192 23.64 -13.97 -5.49
C GLU A 192 22.14 -13.66 -5.63
N ARG A 193 21.44 -13.37 -4.52
CA ARG A 193 20.01 -13.02 -4.54
C ARG A 193 19.68 -11.81 -3.69
N VAL A 194 18.91 -10.91 -4.29
CA VAL A 194 18.33 -9.74 -3.63
C VAL A 194 16.81 -9.84 -3.73
N TYR A 195 16.15 -10.11 -2.60
CA TYR A 195 14.69 -10.17 -2.50
C TYR A 195 14.14 -8.78 -2.19
N MET A 196 13.29 -8.26 -3.06
CA MET A 196 12.64 -6.97 -2.84
C MET A 196 11.17 -7.09 -3.17
N PHE A 197 10.31 -6.39 -2.46
CA PHE A 197 8.88 -6.40 -2.73
C PHE A 197 8.51 -5.15 -3.53
N ASN A 198 7.93 -5.27 -4.72
CA ASN A 198 7.67 -4.10 -5.58
C ASN A 198 8.97 -3.29 -5.84
N SER A 199 10.00 -4.01 -6.28
CA SER A 199 11.41 -3.59 -6.19
C SER A 199 11.73 -2.27 -6.89
N ARG A 200 10.98 -1.92 -7.94
CA ARG A 200 11.16 -0.67 -8.68
C ARG A 200 10.98 0.55 -7.77
N PHE A 201 10.18 0.46 -6.72
CA PHE A 201 9.99 1.54 -5.76
C PHE A 201 11.30 1.87 -5.03
N ASP A 202 11.87 0.89 -4.33
CA ASP A 202 13.10 1.06 -3.55
C ASP A 202 14.30 1.34 -4.45
N MET A 203 14.40 0.64 -5.59
CA MET A 203 15.50 0.85 -6.54
C MET A 203 15.53 2.29 -7.06
N ARG A 204 14.36 2.91 -7.30
CA ARG A 204 14.28 4.31 -7.70
C ARG A 204 14.71 5.23 -6.57
N PHE A 205 14.24 5.00 -5.33
CA PHE A 205 14.70 5.79 -4.18
C PHE A 205 16.23 5.77 -4.04
N MET A 206 16.86 4.60 -4.24
CA MET A 206 18.32 4.50 -4.27
C MET A 206 18.93 5.37 -5.39
N GLU A 207 18.49 5.21 -6.65
CA GLU A 207 19.05 5.97 -7.79
C GLU A 207 18.85 7.49 -7.66
N TYR A 208 17.73 7.96 -7.10
CA TYR A 208 17.48 9.39 -6.86
C TYR A 208 18.25 9.93 -5.65
N THR A 209 18.55 9.08 -4.67
CA THR A 209 19.33 9.49 -3.49
C THR A 209 20.78 9.81 -3.87
N ASP A 210 21.41 8.97 -4.68
CA ASP A 210 22.77 9.21 -5.20
C ASP A 210 22.98 8.41 -6.48
N SER A 211 23.40 9.09 -7.55
CA SER A 211 23.68 8.50 -8.87
C SER A 211 24.68 7.33 -8.87
N ARG A 212 25.48 7.18 -7.80
CA ARG A 212 26.38 6.02 -7.64
C ARG A 212 25.63 4.70 -7.41
N TYR A 213 24.42 4.76 -6.86
CA TYR A 213 23.60 3.59 -6.54
C TYR A 213 22.89 3.08 -7.80
N ASP A 214 23.68 2.68 -8.81
CA ASP A 214 23.21 2.09 -10.06
C ASP A 214 22.57 0.70 -9.80
N MET A 215 21.25 0.70 -9.63
CA MET A 215 20.48 -0.50 -9.30
C MET A 215 20.35 -1.48 -10.48
N VAL A 216 20.80 -1.09 -11.68
CA VAL A 216 20.95 -2.03 -12.81
C VAL A 216 21.97 -3.12 -12.49
N LYS A 217 22.94 -2.86 -11.60
CA LYS A 217 23.97 -3.84 -11.23
C LYS A 217 23.40 -5.05 -10.49
N ILE A 218 22.26 -4.91 -9.82
CA ILE A 218 21.60 -6.02 -9.15
C ILE A 218 20.58 -6.74 -10.06
N ALA A 219 20.40 -6.32 -11.31
CA ALA A 219 19.33 -6.84 -12.19
C ALA A 219 19.35 -8.37 -12.38
N ASN A 220 20.54 -9.00 -12.31
CA ASN A 220 20.68 -10.44 -12.44
C ASN A 220 20.46 -11.21 -11.13
N SER A 221 20.69 -10.58 -9.98
CA SER A 221 20.46 -11.15 -8.64
C SER A 221 19.09 -10.78 -8.06
N LEU A 222 18.41 -9.80 -8.64
CA LEU A 222 17.12 -9.31 -8.20
C LEU A 222 16.02 -10.36 -8.38
N VAL A 223 15.23 -10.50 -7.33
CA VAL A 223 13.97 -11.23 -7.33
C VAL A 223 12.91 -10.28 -6.75
N ASP A 224 12.02 -9.79 -7.61
CA ASP A 224 10.82 -9.11 -7.12
C ASP A 224 9.83 -10.16 -6.58
N VAL A 225 9.65 -10.13 -5.26
CA VAL A 225 8.82 -11.09 -4.51
C VAL A 225 7.35 -10.92 -4.86
N GLN A 226 6.88 -9.71 -5.17
CA GLN A 226 5.51 -9.49 -5.61
C GLN A 226 5.25 -10.18 -6.94
N VAL A 227 6.22 -10.15 -7.87
CA VAL A 227 6.13 -10.86 -9.14
C VAL A 227 6.06 -12.37 -8.92
N ASN A 228 6.92 -12.93 -8.07
CA ASN A 228 6.87 -14.37 -7.78
C ASN A 228 5.53 -14.80 -7.15
N CYS A 229 5.01 -14.02 -6.20
CA CYS A 229 3.69 -14.24 -5.60
C CYS A 229 2.55 -14.15 -6.64
N TYR A 230 2.68 -13.25 -7.63
CA TYR A 230 1.72 -13.14 -8.73
C TYR A 230 1.80 -14.34 -9.69
N LEU A 231 3.00 -14.83 -9.99
CA LEU A 231 3.19 -16.06 -10.80
C LEU A 231 2.62 -17.29 -10.10
N ALA A 232 2.67 -17.33 -8.78
CA ALA A 232 2.11 -18.39 -7.96
C ALA A 232 0.58 -18.42 -8.00
N ASP A 233 -0.06 -17.25 -7.90
CA ASP A 233 -1.52 -17.11 -7.98
C ASP A 233 -1.91 -15.73 -8.55
N SER A 234 -2.16 -15.68 -9.85
CA SER A 234 -2.56 -14.47 -10.56
C SER A 234 -4.04 -14.10 -10.38
N ASP A 235 -4.85 -15.04 -9.87
CA ASP A 235 -6.28 -14.84 -9.57
C ASP A 235 -6.48 -14.27 -8.15
N PHE A 236 -5.45 -14.34 -7.29
CA PHE A 236 -5.47 -13.67 -5.99
C PHE A 236 -5.68 -12.16 -6.15
N ARG A 237 -6.65 -11.61 -5.42
CA ARG A 237 -7.16 -10.26 -5.72
C ARG A 237 -6.22 -9.13 -5.30
N TYR A 238 -5.34 -9.36 -4.31
CA TYR A 238 -4.58 -8.30 -3.65
C TYR A 238 -3.12 -8.70 -3.44
N HIS A 239 -2.24 -8.43 -4.40
CA HIS A 239 -0.80 -8.68 -4.27
C HIS A 239 -0.07 -7.59 -3.44
N GLY A 240 -0.68 -7.15 -2.34
CA GLY A 240 0.01 -6.31 -1.34
C GLY A 240 0.75 -7.18 -0.33
N LEU A 241 1.89 -6.70 0.18
CA LEU A 241 2.76 -7.48 1.06
C LEU A 241 1.99 -8.10 2.25
N LYS A 242 1.11 -7.34 2.92
CA LYS A 242 0.37 -7.83 4.10
C LYS A 242 -0.67 -8.89 3.77
N SER A 243 -1.32 -8.73 2.61
CA SER A 243 -2.24 -9.74 2.10
C SER A 243 -1.50 -11.05 1.77
N LEU A 244 -0.30 -10.94 1.19
CA LEU A 244 0.52 -12.09 0.79
C LEU A 244 1.19 -12.77 1.98
N GLU A 245 1.61 -12.01 2.99
CA GLU A 245 2.08 -12.52 4.29
C GLU A 245 1.04 -13.42 4.94
N LYS A 246 -0.21 -12.95 5.01
CA LYS A 246 -1.32 -13.74 5.53
C LYS A 246 -1.58 -14.98 4.68
N TYR A 247 -1.57 -14.81 3.35
CA TYR A 247 -1.94 -15.88 2.42
C TYR A 247 -0.90 -17.01 2.35
N TYR A 248 0.39 -16.68 2.21
CA TYR A 248 1.46 -17.65 2.02
C TYR A 248 2.17 -18.05 3.31
N LEU A 249 2.27 -17.15 4.29
CA LEU A 249 3.05 -17.38 5.51
C LEU A 249 2.17 -17.50 6.78
N GLY A 250 0.84 -17.28 6.66
CA GLY A 250 -0.05 -17.25 7.83
C GLY A 250 0.26 -16.11 8.81
N ILE A 251 0.94 -15.05 8.33
CA ILE A 251 1.41 -13.92 9.15
C ILE A 251 0.35 -12.84 9.15
N TYR A 252 -0.13 -12.50 10.35
CA TYR A 252 -1.08 -11.42 10.57
C TYR A 252 -0.38 -10.24 11.23
N ARG A 253 -0.52 -9.05 10.64
CA ARG A 253 -0.12 -7.80 11.28
C ARG A 253 -1.14 -6.71 11.00
N SER A 254 -1.22 -5.75 11.91
CA SER A 254 -1.97 -4.51 11.72
C SER A 254 -1.39 -3.73 10.55
N ASP A 255 -2.25 -3.01 9.84
CA ASP A 255 -1.82 -2.14 8.76
C ASP A 255 -1.03 -0.93 9.34
N PHE A 256 -0.22 -0.31 8.50
CA PHE A 256 0.69 0.75 8.93
C PHE A 256 -0.05 1.97 9.51
N GLU A 257 -1.20 2.36 8.92
CA GLU A 257 -2.05 3.42 9.46
C GLU A 257 -2.62 3.09 10.85
N GLU A 258 -2.92 1.81 11.09
CA GLU A 258 -3.37 1.36 12.41
C GLU A 258 -2.23 1.34 13.43
N THR A 259 -0.99 1.17 12.96
CA THR A 259 0.19 0.98 13.82
C THR A 259 0.91 2.29 14.16
N LEU A 260 0.99 3.25 13.22
CA LEU A 260 1.96 4.36 13.34
C LEU A 260 1.43 5.76 12.96
N SER A 261 0.28 5.93 12.29
CA SER A 261 -0.35 7.27 12.20
C SER A 261 -1.82 7.22 11.73
N LYS A 262 -2.68 7.99 12.41
CA LYS A 262 -4.04 8.30 11.93
C LYS A 262 -4.02 9.56 11.07
N GLY A 263 -4.19 9.43 9.76
CA GLY A 263 -4.86 10.46 8.94
C GLY A 263 -4.04 11.45 8.10
N SER A 264 -2.77 11.20 7.77
CA SER A 264 -2.12 11.93 6.66
C SER A 264 -0.96 11.13 6.04
N GLN A 265 -0.59 11.47 4.80
CA GLN A 265 0.54 10.88 4.06
C GLN A 265 1.77 10.76 4.97
N LEU A 266 2.20 9.52 5.20
CA LEU A 266 3.14 9.19 6.27
C LEU A 266 4.56 9.61 5.90
N ASN A 267 5.11 10.54 6.68
CA ASN A 267 6.50 10.94 6.59
C ASN A 267 7.32 10.23 7.67
N TRP A 268 8.06 9.20 7.26
CA TRP A 268 8.87 8.37 8.15
C TRP A 268 9.92 9.13 8.94
N ALA A 269 10.36 10.30 8.48
CA ALA A 269 11.40 11.08 9.14
C ALA A 269 11.00 11.53 10.55
N TYR A 270 9.69 11.57 10.85
CA TYR A 270 9.13 11.94 12.15
C TYR A 270 8.89 10.76 13.09
N MET A 271 9.10 9.53 12.63
CA MET A 271 8.90 8.33 13.44
C MET A 271 10.12 8.06 14.31
N ASN A 272 9.91 7.63 15.55
CA ASN A 272 11.00 7.19 16.40
C ASN A 272 11.60 5.89 15.81
N PRO A 273 12.91 5.82 15.49
CA PRO A 273 13.51 4.63 14.88
C PRO A 273 13.29 3.34 15.68
N ARG A 274 13.15 3.42 17.01
CA ARG A 274 12.85 2.25 17.86
C ARG A 274 11.42 1.75 17.73
N GLU A 275 10.46 2.65 17.47
CA GLU A 275 9.05 2.31 17.24
C GLU A 275 8.84 1.80 15.80
N ALA A 276 9.57 2.40 14.85
CA ALA A 276 9.63 2.01 13.45
C ALA A 276 10.24 0.60 13.22
N LEU A 277 11.21 0.20 14.08
CA LEU A 277 11.99 -1.03 13.93
C LEU A 277 11.12 -2.25 13.62
N PHE A 278 10.09 -2.49 14.43
CA PHE A 278 9.29 -3.70 14.28
C PHE A 278 8.57 -3.71 12.93
N TYR A 279 7.98 -2.59 12.51
CA TYR A 279 7.31 -2.53 11.22
C TYR A 279 8.29 -2.77 10.07
N ALA A 280 9.31 -1.91 9.96
CA ALA A 280 10.26 -1.94 8.85
C ALA A 280 11.00 -3.28 8.76
N ALA A 281 11.57 -3.76 9.88
CA ALA A 281 12.31 -5.01 9.87
C ALA A 281 11.41 -6.23 9.61
N THR A 282 10.12 -6.19 10.00
CA THR A 282 9.22 -7.29 9.67
C THR A 282 8.84 -7.27 8.19
N ASP A 283 8.83 -6.12 7.49
CA ASP A 283 8.65 -6.04 6.03
C ASP A 283 9.80 -6.72 5.28
N ALA A 284 11.05 -6.40 5.66
CA ALA A 284 12.21 -7.10 5.11
C ALA A 284 12.21 -8.60 5.44
N LEU A 285 11.87 -8.99 6.67
CA LEU A 285 11.85 -10.40 7.08
C LEU A 285 10.85 -11.22 6.27
N THR A 286 9.61 -10.73 6.14
CA THR A 286 8.58 -11.45 5.40
C THR A 286 8.81 -11.41 3.91
N THR A 287 9.41 -10.34 3.38
CA THR A 287 9.90 -10.31 2.00
C THR A 287 10.93 -11.40 1.75
N PHE A 288 11.89 -11.61 2.67
CA PHE A 288 12.86 -12.70 2.57
C PHE A 288 12.18 -14.08 2.57
N MET A 289 11.27 -14.31 3.54
CA MET A 289 10.53 -15.57 3.67
C MET A 289 9.68 -15.88 2.43
N LEU A 290 8.90 -14.91 1.97
CA LEU A 290 8.10 -15.02 0.75
C LEU A 290 9.01 -15.27 -0.46
N GLY A 291 10.13 -14.56 -0.55
CA GLY A 291 11.13 -14.75 -1.59
C GLY A 291 11.58 -16.21 -1.67
N GLU A 292 12.06 -16.77 -0.56
CA GLU A 292 12.49 -18.17 -0.48
C GLU A 292 11.36 -19.16 -0.85
N GLU A 293 10.15 -18.97 -0.30
CA GLU A 293 9.01 -19.88 -0.51
C GLU A 293 8.48 -19.84 -1.96
N THR A 294 8.56 -18.68 -2.62
CA THR A 294 7.98 -18.45 -3.95
C THR A 294 8.96 -18.63 -5.11
N MET A 295 10.26 -18.84 -4.84
CA MET A 295 11.27 -19.09 -5.88
C MET A 295 10.88 -20.26 -6.82
N LYS A 296 10.24 -21.29 -6.29
CA LYS A 296 9.78 -22.45 -7.09
C LYS A 296 8.85 -22.04 -8.23
N TYR A 297 8.01 -21.02 -8.03
CA TYR A 297 7.06 -20.56 -9.05
C TYR A 297 7.74 -19.78 -10.16
N LEU A 298 8.84 -19.08 -9.85
CA LEU A 298 9.68 -18.44 -10.86
C LEU A 298 10.28 -19.49 -11.82
N ASP A 299 10.78 -20.60 -11.27
CA ASP A 299 11.34 -21.71 -12.05
C ASP A 299 10.25 -22.42 -12.89
N GLU A 300 9.07 -22.65 -12.32
CA GLU A 300 7.93 -23.26 -13.01
C GLU A 300 7.39 -22.40 -14.16
N ALA A 301 7.38 -21.07 -13.99
CA ALA A 301 6.96 -20.11 -15.01
C ALA A 301 7.94 -20.02 -16.18
N LYS A 302 9.16 -20.55 -16.05
CA LYS A 302 10.19 -20.63 -17.10
C LYS A 302 10.43 -19.27 -17.76
N LEU A 303 10.26 -19.19 -19.08
CA LEU A 303 10.51 -17.97 -19.87
C LEU A 303 9.61 -16.82 -19.46
N SER A 304 8.37 -17.07 -19.00
CA SER A 304 7.45 -16.01 -18.58
C SER A 304 7.99 -15.31 -17.33
N GLY A 305 8.31 -16.07 -16.28
CA GLY A 305 8.85 -15.50 -15.05
C GLY A 305 10.21 -14.82 -15.28
N GLN A 306 11.07 -15.38 -16.13
CA GLN A 306 12.31 -14.72 -16.54
C GLN A 306 12.06 -13.39 -17.27
N LEU A 307 11.02 -13.31 -18.10
CA LEU A 307 10.64 -12.09 -18.80
C LEU A 307 10.13 -11.05 -17.79
N ASP A 308 9.25 -11.42 -16.87
CA ASP A 308 8.69 -10.51 -15.88
C ASP A 308 9.78 -9.90 -14.98
N GLN A 309 10.76 -10.70 -14.54
CA GLN A 309 11.92 -10.19 -13.79
C GLN A 309 12.81 -9.28 -14.66
N LYS A 310 13.09 -9.65 -15.91
CA LYS A 310 13.92 -8.84 -16.83
C LYS A 310 13.27 -7.52 -17.25
N LEU A 311 11.94 -7.42 -17.20
CA LEU A 311 11.21 -6.19 -17.54
C LEU A 311 11.26 -5.13 -16.44
N LEU A 312 11.60 -5.49 -15.19
CA LEU A 312 11.63 -4.57 -14.06
C LEU A 312 12.56 -3.36 -14.32
N VAL A 313 13.78 -3.61 -14.79
CA VAL A 313 14.76 -2.53 -15.06
C VAL A 313 14.35 -1.65 -16.25
N PRO A 314 13.95 -2.18 -17.43
CA PRO A 314 13.40 -1.37 -18.50
C PRO A 314 12.21 -0.51 -18.07
N LEU A 315 11.26 -1.07 -17.31
CA LEU A 315 10.11 -0.33 -16.80
C LEU A 315 10.55 0.80 -15.85
N MET A 316 11.44 0.50 -14.91
CA MET A 316 12.04 1.50 -14.01
C MET A 316 12.71 2.64 -14.79
N LYS A 317 13.46 2.33 -15.84
CA LYS A 317 14.10 3.35 -16.70
C LYS A 317 13.08 4.18 -17.48
N MET A 318 11.98 3.58 -17.93
CA MET A 318 10.88 4.31 -18.56
C MET A 318 10.20 5.25 -17.55
N GLU A 319 9.99 4.78 -16.32
CA GLU A 319 9.44 5.57 -15.21
C GLU A 319 10.33 6.76 -14.85
N ASN A 320 11.64 6.54 -14.67
CA ASN A 320 12.62 7.60 -14.38
C ASN A 320 12.76 8.62 -15.51
N ARG A 321 12.63 8.16 -16.76
CA ARG A 321 12.75 9.03 -17.93
C ARG A 321 11.54 9.94 -18.10
N GLY A 322 10.34 9.46 -17.83
CA GLY A 322 9.08 10.18 -18.07
C GLY A 322 8.83 10.53 -19.55
N ILE A 323 7.62 11.04 -19.83
CA ILE A 323 7.16 11.47 -21.14
C ILE A 323 7.04 12.99 -21.13
N ARG A 324 7.67 13.66 -22.10
CA ARG A 324 7.59 15.12 -22.22
C ARG A 324 6.18 15.54 -22.62
N VAL A 325 5.69 16.62 -22.02
CA VAL A 325 4.39 17.22 -22.33
C VAL A 325 4.60 18.59 -22.98
N ASP A 326 3.72 18.96 -23.90
CA ASP A 326 3.65 20.33 -24.42
C ASP A 326 2.74 21.16 -23.49
N HIS A 327 3.34 21.92 -22.59
CA HIS A 327 2.61 22.69 -21.58
C HIS A 327 1.77 23.81 -22.18
N VAL A 328 2.18 24.38 -23.31
CA VAL A 328 1.41 25.45 -23.97
C VAL A 328 0.11 24.86 -24.51
N TYR A 329 0.21 23.76 -25.26
CA TYR A 329 -0.97 23.03 -25.73
C TYR A 329 -1.87 22.58 -24.57
N LEU A 330 -1.26 22.06 -23.49
CA LEU A 330 -2.00 21.57 -22.34
C LEU A 330 -2.82 22.68 -21.64
N ILE A 331 -2.22 23.85 -21.44
CA ILE A 331 -2.89 25.01 -20.84
C ILE A 331 -4.01 25.50 -21.76
N GLU A 332 -3.71 25.76 -23.03
CA GLU A 332 -4.67 26.32 -23.99
C GLU A 332 -5.89 25.41 -24.17
N GLU A 333 -5.66 24.10 -24.30
CA GLU A 333 -6.76 23.14 -24.44
C GLU A 333 -7.55 22.96 -23.13
N LYS A 334 -6.88 23.06 -21.98
CA LYS A 334 -7.58 22.99 -20.69
C LYS A 334 -8.52 24.18 -20.51
N GLU A 335 -8.06 25.39 -20.81
CA GLU A 335 -8.89 26.60 -20.74
C GLU A 335 -10.11 26.49 -21.67
N LYS A 336 -9.92 26.03 -22.91
CA LYS A 336 -11.04 25.80 -23.84
C LYS A 336 -12.04 24.77 -23.31
N LEU A 337 -11.56 23.65 -22.77
CA LEU A 337 -12.40 22.61 -22.19
C LEU A 337 -13.20 23.13 -21.00
N ASP A 338 -12.58 23.92 -20.13
CA ASP A 338 -13.25 24.52 -18.96
C ASP A 338 -14.33 25.52 -19.36
N GLU A 339 -14.08 26.33 -20.39
CA GLU A 339 -15.10 27.23 -20.95
C GLU A 339 -16.29 26.46 -21.55
N GLU A 340 -16.03 25.38 -22.31
CA GLU A 340 -17.10 24.55 -22.88
C GLU A 340 -17.90 23.85 -21.79
N LEU A 341 -17.22 23.30 -20.77
CA LEU A 341 -17.86 22.68 -19.61
C LEU A 341 -18.71 23.67 -18.84
N PHE A 342 -18.22 24.89 -18.64
CA PHE A 342 -18.97 25.96 -18.00
C PHE A 342 -20.27 26.27 -18.74
N LYS A 343 -20.20 26.48 -20.07
CA LYS A 343 -21.38 26.75 -20.91
C LYS A 343 -22.40 25.61 -20.87
N LEU A 344 -21.93 24.35 -20.95
CA LEU A 344 -22.80 23.18 -20.84
C LEU A 344 -23.43 23.07 -19.46
N LYS A 345 -22.69 23.35 -18.39
CA LYS A 345 -23.20 23.34 -17.03
C LYS A 345 -24.27 24.41 -16.81
N GLU A 346 -24.08 25.62 -17.34
CA GLU A 346 -25.09 26.67 -17.31
C GLU A 346 -26.36 26.28 -18.09
N TYR A 347 -26.19 25.70 -19.29
CA TYR A 347 -27.32 25.19 -20.05
C TYR A 347 -28.09 24.12 -19.28
N LEU A 348 -27.40 23.11 -18.74
CA LEU A 348 -28.03 22.01 -18.01
C LEU A 348 -28.72 22.49 -16.75
N ALA A 349 -28.08 23.37 -15.97
CA ALA A 349 -28.69 23.95 -14.77
C ALA A 349 -29.96 24.76 -15.10
N LYS A 350 -29.98 25.49 -16.21
CA LYS A 350 -31.14 26.26 -16.65
C LYS A 350 -32.33 25.37 -17.04
N HIS A 351 -32.09 24.22 -17.66
CA HIS A 351 -33.15 23.35 -18.19
C HIS A 351 -33.57 22.23 -17.23
N LEU A 352 -32.67 21.80 -16.35
CA LEU A 352 -32.87 20.64 -15.46
C LEU A 352 -32.92 21.02 -13.98
N GLY A 353 -32.58 22.27 -13.64
CA GLY A 353 -32.44 22.73 -12.26
C GLY A 353 -31.08 22.40 -11.64
N ASP A 354 -30.92 22.73 -10.36
CA ASP A 354 -29.67 22.48 -9.62
C ASP A 354 -29.57 20.98 -9.25
N ILE A 355 -28.95 20.22 -10.13
CA ILE A 355 -28.71 18.78 -9.98
C ILE A 355 -27.22 18.54 -9.88
N ASN A 356 -26.80 17.77 -8.88
CA ASN A 356 -25.45 17.23 -8.85
C ASN A 356 -25.33 16.13 -9.89
N LEU A 357 -24.88 16.52 -11.09
CA LEU A 357 -24.63 15.61 -12.20
C LEU A 357 -23.60 14.53 -11.89
N ASN A 358 -22.83 14.61 -10.81
CA ASN A 358 -21.95 13.53 -10.38
C ASN A 358 -22.65 12.46 -9.53
N SER A 359 -23.83 12.75 -8.96
CA SER A 359 -24.62 11.80 -8.18
C SER A 359 -25.36 10.81 -9.08
N PRO A 360 -25.06 9.49 -9.00
CA PRO A 360 -25.78 8.48 -9.80
C PRO A 360 -27.28 8.47 -9.52
N LYS A 361 -27.67 8.69 -8.25
CA LYS A 361 -29.07 8.72 -7.84
C LYS A 361 -29.81 9.91 -8.43
N GLN A 362 -29.26 11.12 -8.33
CA GLN A 362 -29.93 12.30 -8.87
C GLN A 362 -30.00 12.26 -10.40
N ARG A 363 -28.99 11.67 -11.07
CA ARG A 363 -29.05 11.40 -12.52
C ARG A 363 -30.14 10.39 -12.87
N GLN A 364 -30.31 9.34 -12.08
CA GLN A 364 -31.42 8.40 -12.29
C GLN A 364 -32.77 9.08 -12.11
N ASP A 365 -32.97 9.79 -11.00
CA ASP A 365 -34.23 10.50 -10.70
C ASP A 365 -34.58 11.50 -11.82
N LEU A 366 -33.56 12.14 -12.41
CA LEU A 366 -33.71 13.01 -13.57
C LEU A 366 -34.27 12.24 -14.79
N PHE A 367 -33.66 11.13 -15.18
CA PHE A 367 -34.13 10.34 -16.34
C PHE A 367 -35.57 9.84 -16.12
N GLU A 368 -35.86 9.35 -14.92
CA GLU A 368 -37.21 8.91 -14.55
C GLU A 368 -38.24 10.05 -14.61
N SER A 369 -37.87 11.28 -14.22
CA SER A 369 -38.76 12.45 -14.29
C SER A 369 -39.15 12.85 -15.71
N PHE A 370 -38.31 12.53 -16.69
CA PHE A 370 -38.57 12.71 -18.12
C PHE A 370 -39.16 11.46 -18.80
N GLY A 371 -39.43 10.40 -18.03
CA GLY A 371 -39.96 9.14 -18.55
C GLY A 371 -38.96 8.34 -19.39
N LEU A 372 -37.66 8.63 -19.27
CA LEU A 372 -36.60 7.97 -20.03
C LEU A 372 -36.10 6.73 -19.27
N ASP A 373 -36.03 5.59 -19.97
CA ASP A 373 -35.45 4.35 -19.45
C ASP A 373 -34.31 3.88 -20.36
N THR A 374 -33.13 3.82 -19.77
CA THR A 374 -31.89 3.37 -20.38
C THR A 374 -31.89 1.86 -20.72
N GLY A 375 -32.79 1.07 -20.13
CA GLY A 375 -32.93 -0.37 -20.34
C GLY A 375 -31.81 -1.22 -19.73
N GLU A 376 -30.71 -0.61 -19.30
CA GLU A 376 -29.63 -1.26 -18.58
C GLU A 376 -29.71 -0.98 -17.09
N ARG A 377 -29.30 -1.97 -16.29
CA ARG A 377 -29.30 -1.90 -14.82
C ARG A 377 -27.95 -2.28 -14.25
N THR A 378 -27.58 -1.67 -13.14
CA THR A 378 -26.41 -2.06 -12.35
C THR A 378 -26.66 -3.38 -11.63
N LYS A 379 -25.63 -3.96 -11.01
CA LYS A 379 -25.78 -5.17 -10.15
C LYS A 379 -26.77 -4.98 -9.00
N THR A 380 -27.02 -3.74 -8.58
CA THR A 380 -27.97 -3.40 -7.52
C THR A 380 -29.37 -3.08 -8.07
N GLY A 381 -29.60 -3.21 -9.38
CA GLY A 381 -30.89 -2.98 -10.02
C GLY A 381 -31.22 -1.52 -10.32
N ALA A 382 -30.29 -0.59 -10.07
CA ALA A 382 -30.48 0.83 -10.40
C ALA A 382 -30.31 1.06 -11.91
N MET A 383 -30.99 2.07 -12.47
CA MET A 383 -30.83 2.45 -13.88
C MET A 383 -29.39 2.89 -14.16
N SER A 384 -28.77 2.31 -15.18
CA SER A 384 -27.43 2.71 -15.61
C SER A 384 -27.53 3.96 -16.49
N THR A 385 -27.15 5.13 -15.97
CA THR A 385 -27.15 6.40 -16.71
C THR A 385 -25.75 6.80 -17.19
N GLY A 386 -24.91 5.81 -17.50
CA GLY A 386 -23.56 6.05 -18.01
C GLY A 386 -23.59 6.55 -19.45
N ARG A 387 -22.46 7.07 -19.93
CA ARG A 387 -22.37 7.63 -21.28
C ARG A 387 -22.71 6.62 -22.38
N GLU A 388 -22.24 5.39 -22.25
CA GLU A 388 -22.54 4.32 -23.23
C GLU A 388 -24.03 4.02 -23.28
N GLN A 389 -24.70 4.01 -22.12
CA GLN A 389 -26.15 3.82 -22.03
C GLN A 389 -26.92 5.00 -22.63
N MET A 390 -26.46 6.24 -22.39
CA MET A 390 -27.06 7.42 -23.03
C MET A 390 -26.93 7.38 -24.55
N ILE A 391 -25.77 6.97 -25.09
CA ILE A 391 -25.57 6.82 -26.55
C ILE A 391 -26.54 5.77 -27.10
N SER A 392 -26.58 4.58 -26.50
CA SER A 392 -27.50 3.50 -26.91
C SER A 392 -28.98 3.92 -26.85
N MET A 393 -29.35 4.73 -25.85
CA MET A 393 -30.70 5.27 -25.73
C MET A 393 -31.00 6.29 -26.84
N VAL A 394 -30.07 7.21 -27.11
CA VAL A 394 -30.20 8.20 -28.21
C VAL A 394 -30.32 7.48 -29.55
N ASP A 395 -29.46 6.49 -29.83
CA ASP A 395 -29.50 5.72 -31.08
C ASP A 395 -30.87 5.03 -31.28
N LYS A 396 -31.44 4.45 -30.22
CA LYS A 396 -32.79 3.86 -30.26
C LYS A 396 -33.88 4.89 -30.53
N MET A 397 -33.81 6.04 -29.86
CA MET A 397 -34.76 7.13 -30.10
C MET A 397 -34.70 7.62 -31.56
N GLU A 398 -33.51 7.68 -32.17
CA GLU A 398 -33.36 8.00 -33.59
C GLU A 398 -33.98 6.92 -34.50
N GLU A 399 -33.74 5.64 -34.22
CA GLU A 399 -34.28 4.51 -34.99
C GLU A 399 -35.82 4.45 -34.92
N GLU A 400 -36.39 4.76 -33.76
CA GLU A 400 -37.83 4.77 -33.51
C GLU A 400 -38.51 6.08 -33.97
N GLY A 401 -37.73 7.08 -34.38
CA GLY A 401 -38.22 8.38 -34.83
C GLY A 401 -38.76 9.26 -33.68
N GLU A 402 -38.30 9.00 -32.46
CA GLU A 402 -38.63 9.78 -31.27
C GLU A 402 -37.87 11.11 -31.24
N GLU A 403 -38.46 12.13 -30.62
CA GLU A 403 -37.79 13.42 -30.43
C GLU A 403 -36.75 13.28 -29.31
N ILE A 404 -35.48 13.52 -29.64
CA ILE A 404 -34.40 13.50 -28.67
C ILE A 404 -34.36 14.85 -27.94
N PRO A 405 -34.49 14.86 -26.60
CA PRO A 405 -34.37 16.09 -25.85
C PRO A 405 -32.98 16.71 -26.00
N GLU A 406 -32.91 18.00 -26.34
CA GLU A 406 -31.64 18.69 -26.53
C GLU A 406 -30.73 18.61 -25.28
N TRP A 407 -31.32 18.66 -24.08
CA TRP A 407 -30.60 18.52 -22.82
C TRP A 407 -29.89 17.17 -22.68
N LEU A 408 -30.42 16.10 -23.27
CA LEU A 408 -29.81 14.77 -23.21
C LEU A 408 -28.52 14.73 -24.04
N LEU A 409 -28.52 15.38 -25.21
CA LEU A 409 -27.32 15.54 -26.04
C LEU A 409 -26.26 16.38 -25.33
N HIS A 410 -26.67 17.49 -24.70
CA HIS A 410 -25.77 18.34 -23.90
C HIS A 410 -25.22 17.60 -22.68
N LEU A 411 -26.02 16.76 -22.01
CA LEU A 411 -25.58 15.94 -20.88
C LEU A 411 -24.54 14.88 -21.30
N GLY A 412 -24.75 14.25 -22.46
CA GLY A 412 -23.79 13.32 -23.05
C GLY A 412 -22.45 14.00 -23.39
N ASN A 413 -22.52 15.21 -23.97
CA ASN A 413 -21.34 16.03 -24.25
C ASN A 413 -20.63 16.50 -22.98
N TYR A 414 -21.38 16.96 -21.97
CA TYR A 414 -20.83 17.33 -20.67
C TYR A 414 -20.08 16.14 -20.05
N SER A 415 -20.70 14.97 -19.99
CA SER A 415 -20.08 13.76 -19.42
C SER A 415 -18.82 13.33 -20.18
N ARG A 416 -18.78 13.55 -21.50
CA ARG A 416 -17.58 13.31 -22.32
C ARG A 416 -16.46 14.28 -21.97
N LEU A 417 -16.75 15.57 -21.96
CA LEU A 417 -15.77 16.62 -21.73
C LEU A 417 -15.27 16.63 -20.28
N GLU A 418 -16.15 16.36 -19.31
CA GLU A 418 -15.81 16.30 -17.88
C GLU A 418 -14.83 15.14 -17.62
N LYS A 419 -15.09 13.97 -18.22
CA LYS A 419 -14.15 12.85 -18.16
C LYS A 419 -12.82 13.20 -18.84
N LEU A 420 -12.86 13.85 -20.00
CA LEU A 420 -11.64 14.27 -20.72
C LEU A 420 -10.80 15.24 -19.87
N SER A 421 -11.46 16.25 -19.29
CA SER A 421 -10.85 17.23 -18.38
C SER A 421 -10.26 16.52 -17.16
N ASN A 422 -11.11 15.86 -16.35
CA ASN A 422 -10.71 15.36 -15.04
C ASN A 422 -9.79 14.14 -15.10
N THR A 423 -9.98 13.25 -16.08
CA THR A 423 -9.21 12.00 -16.15
C THR A 423 -7.89 12.16 -16.91
N PHE A 424 -7.83 13.09 -17.86
CA PHE A 424 -6.63 13.24 -18.71
C PHE A 424 -5.94 14.58 -18.46
N PHE A 425 -6.63 15.69 -18.72
CA PHE A 425 -6.00 17.00 -18.64
C PHE A 425 -5.58 17.36 -17.21
N ASP A 426 -6.48 17.28 -16.23
CA ASP A 426 -6.18 17.60 -14.83
C ASP A 426 -5.02 16.76 -14.28
N ASN A 427 -4.94 15.48 -14.65
CA ASN A 427 -3.86 14.62 -14.17
C ASN A 427 -2.50 15.03 -14.75
N LEU A 428 -2.42 15.32 -16.05
CA LEU A 428 -1.19 15.80 -16.68
C LEU A 428 -0.83 17.21 -16.18
N TYR A 429 -1.84 18.06 -16.05
CA TYR A 429 -1.73 19.45 -15.65
C TYR A 429 -1.20 19.53 -14.22
N ASN A 430 -1.85 18.88 -13.26
CA ASN A 430 -1.44 18.89 -11.85
C ASN A 430 -0.08 18.22 -11.58
N GLU A 431 0.39 17.34 -12.48
CA GLU A 431 1.73 16.75 -12.34
C GLU A 431 2.84 17.68 -12.86
N THR A 432 2.53 18.61 -13.77
CA THR A 432 3.53 19.38 -14.51
C THR A 432 3.47 20.88 -14.33
N ILE A 433 2.32 21.40 -13.90
CA ILE A 433 2.00 22.82 -13.81
C ILE A 433 1.45 23.11 -12.42
N ASP A 434 1.94 24.20 -11.84
CA ASP A 434 1.35 24.84 -10.67
C ASP A 434 0.74 26.18 -11.08
N TYR A 435 -0.48 26.47 -10.62
CA TYR A 435 -1.17 27.71 -10.91
C TYR A 435 -1.18 28.62 -9.69
N ASP A 436 -0.52 29.76 -9.81
CA ASP A 436 -0.45 30.76 -8.76
C ASP A 436 -1.68 31.67 -8.82
N ASN A 437 -2.59 31.48 -7.86
CA ASN A 437 -3.81 32.29 -7.75
C ASN A 437 -3.55 33.76 -7.41
N GLU A 438 -2.41 34.11 -6.79
CA GLU A 438 -2.09 35.49 -6.45
C GLU A 438 -1.59 36.28 -7.67
N THR A 439 -0.77 35.64 -8.51
CA THR A 439 -0.17 36.28 -9.69
C THR A 439 -0.94 36.01 -10.99
N GLY A 440 -1.80 34.99 -11.01
CA GLY A 440 -2.50 34.52 -12.22
C GLY A 440 -1.55 33.85 -13.22
N ALA A 441 -0.41 33.33 -12.76
CA ALA A 441 0.63 32.77 -13.62
C ALA A 441 0.68 31.24 -13.56
N TYR A 442 0.96 30.62 -14.70
CA TYR A 442 1.28 29.21 -14.81
C TYR A 442 2.78 28.96 -14.62
N ASN A 443 3.14 28.16 -13.62
CA ASN A 443 4.51 27.77 -13.33
C ASN A 443 4.74 26.32 -13.76
N ILE A 444 5.67 26.08 -14.68
CA ILE A 444 6.05 24.72 -15.07
C ILE A 444 6.94 24.14 -13.97
N ILE A 445 6.41 23.22 -13.18
CA ILE A 445 7.14 22.53 -12.10
C ILE A 445 7.84 21.26 -12.58
N LYS A 446 7.38 20.67 -13.70
CA LYS A 446 7.97 19.45 -14.27
C LYS A 446 7.78 19.40 -15.80
N ASP A 447 8.85 19.17 -16.56
CA ASP A 447 8.78 19.07 -18.04
C ASP A 447 8.18 17.72 -18.52
N ARG A 448 8.11 16.73 -17.63
CA ARG A 448 7.78 15.34 -17.98
C ARG A 448 6.79 14.74 -17.02
N VAL A 449 5.85 13.95 -17.53
CA VAL A 449 4.95 13.12 -16.71
C VAL A 449 5.50 11.72 -16.56
N ARG A 450 5.31 11.12 -15.39
CA ARG A 450 5.67 9.74 -15.11
C ARG A 450 4.40 8.88 -15.10
N PHE A 451 4.50 7.72 -15.75
CA PHE A 451 3.48 6.67 -15.63
C PHE A 451 4.04 5.55 -14.78
N ASN A 452 3.39 5.23 -13.65
CA ASN A 452 3.72 4.03 -12.87
C ASN A 452 3.16 2.81 -13.63
N TYR A 453 4.03 1.92 -14.08
CA TYR A 453 3.62 0.68 -14.74
C TYR A 453 3.45 -0.41 -13.69
N ARG A 454 2.44 -1.28 -13.84
CA ARG A 454 2.17 -2.39 -12.93
C ARG A 454 2.11 -3.69 -13.72
N ASN A 455 2.94 -4.65 -13.33
CA ASN A 455 3.08 -5.95 -13.99
C ASN A 455 2.45 -7.12 -13.19
N THR A 456 1.86 -6.84 -12.03
CA THR A 456 1.29 -7.82 -11.09
C THR A 456 -0.20 -7.58 -10.82
N GLN A 457 -0.88 -6.77 -11.64
CA GLN A 457 -2.26 -6.36 -11.38
C GLN A 457 -3.31 -7.05 -12.25
N THR A 458 -3.05 -7.25 -13.54
CA THR A 458 -4.06 -7.83 -14.45
C THR A 458 -3.90 -9.34 -14.51
N ALA A 459 -4.97 -10.12 -14.32
CA ALA A 459 -4.90 -11.60 -14.41
C ALA A 459 -4.43 -12.10 -15.80
N THR A 460 -4.53 -11.27 -16.83
CA THR A 460 -4.10 -11.60 -18.19
C THR A 460 -2.59 -11.48 -18.43
N GLY A 461 -1.83 -10.95 -17.45
CA GLY A 461 -0.39 -10.67 -17.59
C GLY A 461 -0.06 -9.40 -18.39
N ARG A 462 -1.06 -8.58 -18.73
CA ARG A 462 -0.84 -7.27 -19.37
C ARG A 462 -0.34 -6.26 -18.34
N LEU A 463 0.54 -5.37 -18.78
CA LEU A 463 0.88 -4.17 -18.02
C LEU A 463 -0.35 -3.28 -17.89
N SER A 464 -0.58 -2.75 -16.68
CA SER A 464 -1.45 -1.60 -16.46
C SER A 464 -0.60 -0.38 -16.10
N SER A 465 -1.20 0.81 -16.17
CA SER A 465 -0.56 2.06 -15.77
C SER A 465 -1.52 2.96 -15.00
N GLY A 466 -1.01 3.77 -14.09
CA GLY A 466 -1.82 4.75 -13.36
C GLY A 466 -0.97 5.66 -12.48
N LYS A 467 -1.65 6.33 -11.54
CA LYS A 467 -0.98 7.06 -10.46
C LYS A 467 -0.20 6.08 -9.57
N GLU A 468 0.83 6.58 -8.91
CA GLU A 468 1.41 5.91 -7.74
C GLU A 468 0.27 5.65 -6.75
N ILE A 469 0.21 4.46 -6.16
CA ILE A 469 -0.87 4.10 -5.23
C ILE A 469 -0.78 5.09 -4.06
N GLU A 470 -1.69 6.06 -3.99
CA GLU A 470 -1.99 6.71 -2.72
C GLU A 470 -2.62 5.62 -1.85
N TYR A 471 -1.99 5.35 -0.70
CA TYR A 471 -2.34 4.26 0.22
C TYR A 471 -3.85 4.20 0.51
#